data_AF-A0A0K8R5H0-F1
#
_entry.id   AF-A0A0K8R5H0-F1
#
_cell.length_a   1.000
_cell.length_b   1.000
_cell.length_c   1.000
_cell.angle_alpha   90.00
_cell.angle_beta   90.00
_cell.angle_gamma   90.00
#
_symmetry.space_group_name_H-M   'P 1'
#
loop_
_entity.id
_entity.type
_entity.pdbx_description
1 polymer ?
#
loop_
_entity_poly.entity_id
_entity_poly.type
_entity_poly.pdbx_seq_one_letter_code
_entity_poly.pdbx_strand_id
1 'polypeptide(L)'
;MKNIRASQLRLSLVIVAVVMLLWVIIHDRLNRKCTKNVSIDEGGSRIRSKKIEGNIQDNRESPETEDYILHPANLCKRENSLIHLDYLVLIYSAPNHFDQRNAVRETWASDLKRRSNIRTAFLLARMEDNKVPARH
;
A
#
# COMPACT_ATOMS: atom_id res chain seq x y z
N MET A 1 15.95 37.82 43.08
CA MET A 1 15.19 37.79 41.80
C MET A 1 15.78 36.87 40.70
N LYS A 2 16.81 36.03 40.95
CA LYS A 2 17.34 35.08 39.93
C LYS A 2 16.59 33.74 39.86
N ASN A 3 16.07 33.27 40.99
CA ASN A 3 15.46 31.93 41.10
C ASN A 3 14.12 31.81 40.36
N ILE A 4 13.38 32.92 40.21
CA ILE A 4 12.09 32.95 39.51
C ILE A 4 12.27 32.73 38.01
N ARG A 5 13.28 33.34 37.38
CA ARG A 5 13.56 33.17 35.94
C ARG A 5 14.02 31.75 35.60
N ALA A 6 14.86 31.16 36.46
CA ALA A 6 15.30 29.78 36.30
C ALA A 6 14.13 28.78 36.46
N SER A 7 13.22 29.03 37.39
CA SER A 7 12.00 28.22 37.58
C SER A 7 11.07 28.31 36.37
N GLN A 8 10.89 29.50 35.80
CA GLN A 8 10.07 29.73 34.61
C GLN A 8 10.64 29.02 33.39
N LEU A 9 11.96 29.09 33.17
CA LEU A 9 12.64 28.36 32.09
C LEU A 9 12.48 26.85 32.20
N ARG A 10 12.59 26.30 33.42
CA ARG A 10 12.35 24.87 33.67
C ARG A 10 10.91 24.46 33.41
N LEU A 11 9.94 25.27 33.82
CA LEU A 11 8.53 25.03 33.55
C LEU A 11 8.25 25.03 32.04
N SER A 12 8.78 26.01 31.30
CA SER A 12 8.63 26.09 29.85
C SER A 12 9.23 24.87 29.15
N LEU A 13 10.40 24.41 29.58
CA LEU A 13 11.03 23.20 29.03
C LEU A 13 10.16 21.94 29.27
N VAL A 14 9.59 21.80 30.46
CA VAL A 14 8.67 20.69 30.78
C VAL A 14 7.43 20.75 29.91
N ILE A 15 6.83 21.93 29.74
CA ILE A 15 5.63 22.12 28.90
C ILE A 15 5.95 21.73 27.45
N VAL A 16 7.06 22.22 26.89
CA VAL A 16 7.47 21.88 25.52
C VAL A 16 7.68 20.38 25.36
N ALA A 17 8.36 19.74 26.31
CA ALA A 17 8.57 18.29 26.27
C ALA A 17 7.26 17.50 26.31
N VAL A 18 6.30 17.90 27.15
CA VAL A 18 4.97 17.27 27.24
C VAL A 18 4.19 17.46 25.95
N VAL A 19 4.21 18.66 25.36
CA VAL A 19 3.54 18.93 24.08
C VAL A 19 4.11 18.07 22.95
N MET A 20 5.44 17.96 22.86
CA MET A 20 6.10 17.11 21.85
C MET A 20 5.74 15.62 22.04
N LEU A 21 5.72 15.14 23.29
CA LEU A 21 5.33 13.76 23.59
C LEU A 21 3.87 13.48 23.22
N LEU A 22 2.96 14.42 23.51
CA LEU A 22 1.55 14.31 23.13
C LEU A 22 1.39 14.30 21.60
N TRP A 23 2.14 15.12 20.87
CA TRP A 23 2.17 15.10 19.40
C TRP A 23 2.60 13.74 18.85
N VAL A 24 3.68 13.15 19.39
CA VAL A 24 4.13 11.81 18.97
C VAL A 24 3.05 10.77 19.25
N ILE A 25 2.40 10.79 20.41
CA ILE A 25 1.32 9.86 20.76
C ILE A 25 0.11 10.02 19.84
N ILE A 26 -0.28 11.25 19.51
CA ILE A 26 -1.39 11.51 18.58
C ILE A 26 -1.06 11.00 17.18
N HIS A 27 0.17 11.26 16.71
CA HIS A 27 0.62 10.80 15.39
C HIS A 27 0.67 9.26 15.31
N ASP A 28 1.18 8.60 16.34
CA ASP A 28 1.19 7.13 16.45
C ASP A 28 -0.23 6.54 16.51
N ARG A 29 -1.12 7.16 17.31
CA ARG A 29 -2.54 6.76 17.37
C ARG A 29 -3.27 6.95 16.04
N LEU A 30 -2.94 7.99 15.27
CA LEU A 30 -3.52 8.23 13.96
C LEU A 30 -3.05 7.17 12.95
N ASN A 31 -1.75 6.88 12.91
CA ASN A 31 -1.19 5.76 12.13
C ASN A 31 -1.82 4.41 12.51
N ARG A 32 -2.06 4.17 13.80
CA ARG A 32 -2.71 2.95 14.31
C ARG A 32 -4.21 2.87 14.01
N LYS A 33 -4.88 4.00 13.79
CA LYS A 33 -6.29 4.01 13.34
C LYS A 33 -6.37 3.75 11.83
N CYS A 34 -5.46 4.27 11.03
CA CYS A 34 -5.42 3.97 9.59
C CYS A 34 -5.21 2.47 9.28
N THR A 35 -4.60 1.70 10.18
CA THR A 35 -4.46 0.24 10.05
C THR A 35 -5.69 -0.56 10.49
N LYS A 36 -6.67 0.07 11.17
CA LYS A 36 -7.86 -0.61 11.72
C LYS A 36 -9.15 -0.34 10.94
N ASN A 37 -9.13 0.57 9.98
CA ASN A 37 -10.29 0.90 9.16
C ASN A 37 -10.41 0.00 7.92
N VAL A 38 -9.44 -0.91 7.71
CA VAL A 38 -9.52 -2.01 6.74
C VAL A 38 -10.06 -3.24 7.48
N SER A 39 -11.23 -3.11 8.10
CA SER A 39 -12.04 -4.26 8.46
C SER A 39 -13.00 -4.50 7.30
N ILE A 40 -12.54 -5.34 6.38
CA ILE A 40 -13.34 -5.96 5.34
C ILE A 40 -14.52 -6.66 6.04
N ASP A 41 -15.70 -6.33 5.55
CA ASP A 41 -16.99 -6.88 5.93
C ASP A 41 -16.99 -8.42 5.86
N GLU A 42 -17.72 -9.01 6.78
CA GLU A 42 -17.75 -10.42 7.12
C GLU A 42 -18.24 -11.30 5.95
N GLY A 43 -17.35 -12.13 5.43
CA GLY A 43 -17.68 -13.30 4.61
C GLY A 43 -16.78 -14.46 5.05
N GLY A 44 -17.32 -15.31 5.92
CA GLY A 44 -16.54 -16.18 6.81
C GLY A 44 -15.63 -17.21 6.14
N SER A 45 -14.50 -17.49 6.81
CA SER A 45 -14.00 -18.86 6.98
C SER A 45 -12.90 -18.88 8.05
N ARG A 46 -13.14 -19.65 9.12
CA ARG A 46 -12.16 -19.93 10.17
C ARG A 46 -11.02 -20.76 9.57
N ILE A 47 -9.81 -20.21 9.46
CA ILE A 47 -8.60 -21.03 9.41
C ILE A 47 -7.60 -20.56 10.45
N ARG A 48 -7.61 -21.34 11.54
CA ARG A 48 -6.58 -21.55 12.55
C ARG A 48 -5.16 -21.29 12.01
N SER A 49 -4.51 -20.22 12.46
CA SER A 49 -3.10 -19.95 12.19
C SER A 49 -2.23 -21.09 12.71
N LYS A 50 -1.72 -21.93 11.79
CA LYS A 50 -0.50 -22.68 12.04
C LYS A 50 0.68 -21.78 11.66
N LYS A 51 1.48 -21.46 12.66
CA LYS A 51 2.86 -20.97 12.52
C LYS A 51 3.62 -21.98 11.67
N ILE A 52 3.86 -21.66 10.39
CA ILE A 52 4.80 -22.38 9.54
C ILE A 52 5.92 -21.40 9.27
N GLU A 53 6.90 -21.43 10.17
CA GLU A 53 8.27 -21.06 9.88
C GLU A 53 8.80 -22.14 8.93
N GLY A 54 8.88 -21.84 7.65
CA GLY A 54 9.27 -22.78 6.62
C GLY A 54 9.72 -22.03 5.39
N ASN A 55 11.00 -22.18 5.07
CA ASN A 55 11.67 -21.61 3.91
C ASN A 55 11.04 -22.19 2.64
N ILE A 56 10.01 -21.56 2.09
CA ILE A 56 9.41 -21.95 0.81
C ILE A 56 10.04 -21.08 -0.26
N GLN A 57 11.05 -21.63 -0.93
CA GLN A 57 11.44 -21.15 -2.25
C GLN A 57 10.35 -21.61 -3.22
N ASP A 58 9.28 -20.83 -3.31
CA ASP A 58 8.15 -21.12 -4.19
C ASP A 58 8.48 -20.66 -5.62
N ASN A 59 9.23 -21.49 -6.33
CA ASN A 59 9.44 -21.36 -7.78
C ASN A 59 8.37 -22.16 -8.56
N ARG A 60 7.14 -22.31 -8.05
CA ARG A 60 6.03 -22.74 -8.90
C ARG A 60 5.55 -21.53 -9.69
N GLU A 61 6.16 -21.31 -10.87
CA GLU A 61 5.42 -20.68 -11.95
C GLU A 61 4.16 -21.51 -12.17
N SER A 62 3.00 -20.93 -11.84
CA SER A 62 1.70 -21.57 -12.08
C SER A 62 1.61 -21.91 -13.57
N PRO A 63 1.17 -23.13 -13.94
CA PRO A 63 1.01 -23.52 -15.34
C PRO A 63 -0.06 -22.71 -16.12
N GLU A 64 -0.69 -21.71 -15.48
CA GLU A 64 -1.79 -20.89 -16.01
C GLU A 64 -1.34 -19.51 -16.54
N THR A 65 -0.04 -19.27 -16.73
CA THR A 65 0.43 -17.99 -17.30
C THR A 65 -0.02 -17.75 -18.75
N GLU A 66 -0.42 -18.80 -19.47
CA GLU A 66 -0.92 -18.71 -20.85
C GLU A 66 -2.33 -18.09 -20.96
N ASP A 67 -3.08 -18.00 -19.86
CA ASP A 67 -4.44 -17.42 -19.88
C ASP A 67 -4.45 -15.88 -19.76
N TYR A 68 -3.30 -15.26 -19.45
CA TYR A 68 -3.20 -13.81 -19.30
C TYR A 68 -2.66 -13.14 -20.57
N ILE A 69 -3.48 -12.29 -21.19
CA ILE A 69 -3.08 -11.49 -22.37
C ILE A 69 -2.01 -10.45 -22.02
N LEU A 70 -2.11 -9.86 -20.83
CA LEU A 70 -1.18 -8.85 -20.33
C LEU A 70 -0.71 -9.27 -18.94
N HIS A 71 0.48 -9.86 -18.86
CA HIS A 71 1.12 -10.26 -17.62
C HIS A 71 2.45 -9.51 -17.41
N PRO A 72 2.51 -8.48 -16.54
CA PRO A 72 3.76 -7.78 -16.26
C PRO A 72 4.65 -8.61 -15.33
N ALA A 73 5.48 -9.49 -15.89
CA ALA A 73 6.42 -10.36 -15.16
C ALA A 73 7.42 -9.61 -14.25
N ASN A 74 7.56 -8.30 -14.45
CA ASN A 74 8.44 -7.42 -13.68
C ASN A 74 7.72 -6.59 -12.61
N LEU A 75 6.42 -6.79 -12.36
CA LEU A 75 5.67 -5.99 -11.39
C LEU A 75 6.34 -6.01 -10.01
N CYS A 76 6.81 -7.18 -9.57
CA CYS A 76 7.47 -7.39 -8.28
C CYS A 76 9.01 -7.46 -8.38
N LYS A 77 9.59 -7.11 -9.53
CA LYS A 77 11.05 -7.13 -9.76
C LYS A 77 11.57 -5.71 -9.96
N ARG A 78 12.77 -5.45 -9.46
CA ARG A 78 13.56 -4.26 -9.81
C ARG A 78 14.86 -4.80 -10.37
N GLU A 79 15.10 -4.50 -11.64
CA GLU A 79 16.19 -5.12 -12.40
C GLU A 79 16.06 -6.65 -12.33
N ASN A 80 17.12 -7.34 -11.89
CA ASN A 80 17.18 -8.81 -11.75
C ASN A 80 16.91 -9.28 -10.31
N SER A 81 16.53 -8.37 -9.40
CA SER A 81 16.27 -8.68 -7.99
C SER A 81 14.78 -8.68 -7.68
N LEU A 82 14.35 -9.68 -6.89
CA LEU A 82 13.06 -9.66 -6.21
C LEU A 82 13.06 -8.49 -5.23
N ILE A 83 12.04 -7.64 -5.33
CA ILE A 83 11.87 -6.55 -4.39
C ILE A 83 11.13 -7.09 -3.18
N HIS A 84 11.53 -6.67 -1.99
CA HIS A 84 10.68 -6.81 -0.81
C HIS A 84 9.44 -5.93 -1.01
N LEU A 85 8.33 -6.54 -1.42
CA LEU A 85 7.08 -5.86 -1.65
C LEU A 85 6.33 -5.74 -0.34
N ASP A 86 6.11 -4.52 0.14
CA ASP A 86 5.38 -4.27 1.38
C ASP A 86 3.87 -4.28 1.10
N TYR A 87 3.46 -3.73 -0.05
CA TYR A 87 2.06 -3.65 -0.46
C TYR A 87 1.89 -3.79 -1.98
N LEU A 88 0.90 -4.60 -2.39
CA LEU A 88 0.39 -4.69 -3.75
C LEU A 88 -1.03 -4.14 -3.79
N VAL A 89 -1.27 -3.10 -4.58
CA VAL A 89 -2.58 -2.51 -4.80
C VAL A 89 -3.12 -2.99 -6.14
N LEU A 90 -4.15 -3.83 -6.10
CA LEU A 90 -4.84 -4.34 -7.28
C LEU A 90 -6.15 -3.59 -7.48
N ILE A 91 -6.34 -3.04 -8.67
CA ILE A 91 -7.49 -2.21 -9.01
C ILE A 91 -8.27 -2.88 -10.13
N TYR A 92 -9.48 -3.34 -9.85
CA TYR A 92 -10.38 -3.86 -10.87
C TYR A 92 -10.90 -2.74 -11.76
N SER A 93 -10.81 -2.91 -13.07
CA SER A 93 -11.29 -1.93 -14.04
C SER A 93 -11.76 -2.62 -15.31
N ALA A 94 -12.86 -2.13 -15.90
CA ALA A 94 -13.27 -2.59 -17.22
C ALA A 94 -12.33 -2.01 -18.29
N PRO A 95 -12.05 -2.71 -19.41
CA PRO A 95 -11.06 -2.26 -20.38
C PRO A 95 -11.37 -0.88 -20.99
N ASN A 96 -12.64 -0.56 -21.19
CA ASN A 96 -13.13 0.75 -21.67
C ASN A 96 -12.99 1.90 -20.65
N HIS A 97 -12.68 1.64 -19.38
CA HIS A 97 -12.49 2.67 -18.34
C HIS A 97 -11.09 3.31 -18.36
N PHE A 98 -10.62 3.75 -19.54
CA PHE A 98 -9.27 4.28 -19.69
C PHE A 98 -9.06 5.55 -18.87
N ASP A 99 -10.00 6.50 -18.94
CA ASP A 99 -9.90 7.79 -18.25
C ASP A 99 -9.91 7.64 -16.73
N GLN A 100 -10.72 6.72 -16.18
CA GLN A 100 -10.69 6.45 -14.75
C GLN A 100 -9.33 5.88 -14.31
N ARG A 101 -8.76 4.96 -15.10
CA ARG A 101 -7.41 4.44 -14.81
C ARG A 101 -6.38 5.55 -14.91
N ASN A 102 -6.53 6.49 -15.85
CA ASN A 102 -5.61 7.60 -15.99
C ASN A 102 -5.69 8.57 -14.81
N ALA A 103 -6.91 8.93 -14.39
CA ALA A 103 -7.12 9.74 -13.19
C ALA A 103 -6.50 9.08 -11.94
N VAL A 104 -6.62 7.75 -11.80
CA VAL A 104 -5.95 7.01 -10.72
C VAL A 104 -4.42 7.11 -10.82
N ARG A 105 -3.85 6.92 -12.02
CA ARG A 105 -2.40 7.03 -12.25
C ARG A 105 -1.86 8.41 -11.92
N GLU A 106 -2.58 9.46 -12.30
CA GLU A 106 -2.18 10.85 -12.13
C GLU A 106 -2.40 11.39 -10.72
N THR A 107 -3.26 10.75 -9.94
CA THR A 107 -3.53 11.14 -8.55
C THR A 107 -2.73 10.27 -7.59
N TRP A 108 -3.41 9.56 -6.68
CA TRP A 108 -2.80 8.88 -5.54
C TRP A 108 -1.83 7.75 -5.93
N ALA A 109 -2.02 7.11 -7.10
CA ALA A 109 -1.12 6.04 -7.51
C ALA A 109 0.26 6.58 -7.93
N SER A 110 0.35 7.84 -8.37
CA SER A 110 1.64 8.48 -8.69
C SER A 110 2.53 8.62 -7.45
N ASP A 111 1.93 8.95 -6.30
CA ASP A 111 2.62 9.09 -5.03
C ASP A 111 3.09 7.73 -4.50
N LEU A 112 2.27 6.68 -4.66
CA LEU A 112 2.67 5.32 -4.29
C LEU A 112 3.82 4.79 -5.15
N LYS A 113 3.86 5.15 -6.44
CA LYS A 113 4.96 4.76 -7.35
C LYS A 113 6.32 5.29 -6.89
N ARG A 114 6.35 6.39 -6.15
CA ARG A 114 7.60 6.93 -5.56
C ARG A 114 8.16 6.03 -4.45
N ARG A 115 7.34 5.18 -3.85
CA ARG A 115 7.77 4.22 -2.82
C ARG A 115 8.27 2.95 -3.47
N SER A 116 9.52 2.57 -3.18
CA SER A 116 10.19 1.45 -3.85
C SER A 116 9.49 0.10 -3.70
N ASN A 117 8.79 -0.09 -2.59
CA ASN A 117 8.24 -1.38 -2.15
C ASN A 117 6.72 -1.47 -2.33
N ILE A 118 6.09 -0.49 -2.99
CA ILE A 118 4.66 -0.50 -3.28
C ILE A 118 4.46 -0.62 -4.78
N ARG A 119 3.52 -1.47 -5.19
CA ARG A 119 3.15 -1.64 -6.59
C ARG A 119 1.66 -1.48 -6.77
N THR A 120 1.28 -0.93 -7.90
CA THR A 120 -0.11 -0.76 -8.30
C THR A 120 -0.30 -1.38 -9.68
N ALA A 121 -1.31 -2.22 -9.82
CA ALA A 121 -1.68 -2.82 -11.10
C ALA A 121 -3.19 -2.81 -11.30
N PHE A 122 -3.61 -2.80 -12.57
CA PHE A 122 -5.01 -2.92 -12.95
C PHE A 122 -5.31 -4.34 -13.38
N LEU A 123 -6.37 -4.92 -12.81
CA LEU A 123 -6.94 -6.18 -13.26
C LEU A 123 -8.02 -5.88 -14.29
N LEU A 124 -7.79 -6.33 -15.52
CA LEU A 124 -8.64 -6.10 -16.67
C LEU A 124 -9.19 -7.43 -17.17
N ALA A 125 -10.50 -7.47 -17.47
CA ALA A 125 -11.09 -8.60 -18.17
C ALA A 125 -10.70 -8.58 -19.65
N ARG A 126 -10.70 -9.74 -20.30
CA ARG A 126 -10.63 -9.84 -21.77
C ARG A 126 -11.91 -9.26 -22.37
N MET A 127 -11.79 -8.36 -23.34
CA MET A 127 -12.90 -8.07 -24.25
C MET A 127 -12.80 -9.05 -25.43
N GLU A 128 -13.89 -9.73 -25.77
CA GLU A 128 -14.00 -10.36 -27.08
C GLU A 128 -13.91 -9.29 -28.18
N ASP A 129 -13.26 -9.64 -29.29
CA ASP A 129 -12.78 -8.75 -30.36
C ASP A 129 -13.82 -7.84 -31.04
N ASN A 130 -15.09 -7.93 -30.65
CA ASN A 130 -16.17 -7.17 -31.27
C ASN A 130 -16.37 -5.75 -30.71
N LYS A 131 -15.59 -5.33 -29.70
CA LYS A 131 -15.77 -4.01 -29.07
C LYS A 131 -14.46 -3.38 -28.57
N VAL A 132 -13.50 -3.13 -29.45
CA VAL A 132 -12.36 -2.26 -29.13
C VAL A 132 -12.59 -0.88 -29.76
N PRO A 133 -12.93 0.18 -28.99
CA PRO A 133 -12.67 1.52 -29.47
C PRO A 133 -11.17 1.77 -29.30
N ALA A 134 -10.41 1.56 -30.38
CA ALA A 134 -9.10 2.15 -30.52
C ALA A 134 -9.26 3.68 -30.53
N ARG A 135 -8.51 4.40 -29.69
CA ARG A 135 -8.22 5.81 -29.94
C ARG A 135 -6.75 6.11 -29.64
N HIS A 136 -6.19 6.83 -30.62
CA HIS A 136 -4.88 7.45 -30.69
C HIS A 136 -4.62 8.42 -29.54
#